data_AF-A0A812SYH3-F1
#
_entry.id   AF-A0A812SYH3-F1
#
_cell.length_a   1.000
_cell.length_b   1.000
_cell.length_c   1.000
_cell.angle_alpha   90.00
_cell.angle_beta   90.00
_cell.angle_gamma   90.00
#
_symmetry.space_group_name_H-M   'P 1'
#
loop_
_entity.id
_entity.type
_entity.pdbx_description
1 polymer ?
#
loop_
_entity_poly.entity_id
_entity_poly.type
_entity_poly.pdbx_seq_one_letter_code
_entity_poly.pdbx_strand_id
1 'polypeptide(L)'
;MGSGASTADVKKRVEAVEKHCAGKKIGSGTDGLHEMMKCAKELRAAMDILAEGKADAALIDRIGIASDIIYSNIDSRIDLEMVEMEDAETVRKDIMELAADLDTVRATPVSKKLEAKWEQMRSQRLEKVVK
;
A
#
# COMPACT_ATOMS: atom_id res chain seq x y z
N MET A 1 10.01 -3.60 -29.99
CA MET A 1 10.80 -2.51 -29.37
C MET A 1 10.70 -2.70 -27.87
N GLY A 2 11.68 -3.38 -27.27
CA GLY A 2 11.68 -3.67 -25.84
C GLY A 2 12.35 -2.52 -25.10
N SER A 3 11.56 -1.65 -24.47
CA SER A 3 12.09 -0.71 -23.49
C SER A 3 12.43 -1.51 -22.24
N GLY A 4 13.58 -2.18 -22.25
CA GLY A 4 14.13 -2.86 -21.09
C GLY A 4 14.42 -1.81 -20.03
N ALA A 5 13.49 -1.64 -19.09
CA ALA A 5 13.70 -0.77 -17.96
C ALA A 5 14.94 -1.28 -17.21
N SER A 6 15.93 -0.40 -17.04
CA SER A 6 17.20 -0.78 -16.42
C SER A 6 17.08 -0.78 -14.90
N THR A 7 17.98 -1.45 -14.20
CA THR A 7 18.08 -1.38 -12.73
C THR A 7 18.26 0.06 -12.22
N ALA A 8 18.85 0.95 -13.02
CA ALA A 8 18.93 2.38 -12.72
C ALA A 8 17.57 3.09 -12.74
N ASP A 9 16.66 2.67 -13.63
CA ASP A 9 15.29 3.19 -13.68
C ASP A 9 14.47 2.69 -12.49
N VAL A 10 14.66 1.43 -12.09
CA VAL A 10 14.08 0.87 -10.86
C VAL A 10 14.50 1.69 -9.63
N LYS A 11 15.80 1.95 -9.48
CA LYS A 11 16.33 2.76 -8.37
C LYS A 11 15.65 4.14 -8.28
N LYS A 12 15.50 4.84 -9.41
CA LYS A 12 14.83 6.16 -9.45
C LYS A 12 13.36 6.07 -9.06
N ARG A 13 12.65 5.02 -9.48
CA ARG A 13 11.24 4.80 -9.10
C ARG A 13 11.09 4.55 -7.60
N VAL A 14 11.92 3.69 -7.03
CA VAL A 14 11.92 3.42 -5.58
C VAL A 14 12.23 4.70 -4.80
N GLU A 15 13.22 5.50 -5.23
CA GLU A 15 13.51 6.81 -4.62
C GLU A 15 12.34 7.80 -4.72
N ALA A 16 11.59 7.79 -5.82
CA ALA A 16 10.41 8.63 -5.99
C ALA A 16 9.29 8.23 -5.02
N VAL A 17 9.04 6.93 -4.87
CA VAL A 17 8.07 6.37 -3.91
C VAL A 17 8.49 6.70 -2.48
N GLU A 18 9.73 6.43 -2.10
CA GLU A 18 10.27 6.76 -0.77
C GLU A 18 10.05 8.25 -0.45
N LYS A 19 10.35 9.16 -1.38
CA LYS A 19 10.11 10.60 -1.20
C LYS A 19 8.62 10.98 -1.15
N HIS A 20 7.77 10.29 -1.89
CA HIS A 20 6.32 10.54 -1.87
C HIS A 20 5.67 10.09 -0.57
N CYS A 21 6.14 8.99 -0.01
CA CYS A 21 5.63 8.40 1.23
C CYS A 21 6.30 8.99 2.49
N ALA A 22 7.54 9.50 2.38
CA ALA A 22 8.25 10.11 3.51
C ALA A 22 7.56 11.40 3.98
N GLY A 23 7.13 11.40 5.25
CA GLY A 23 6.64 12.59 5.94
C GLY A 23 5.20 13.00 5.61
N LYS A 24 4.54 12.37 4.63
CA LYS A 24 3.12 12.62 4.40
C LYS A 24 2.28 11.77 5.35
N LYS A 25 1.74 12.39 6.40
CA LYS A 25 0.40 12.04 6.86
C LYS A 25 -0.56 12.50 5.77
N ILE A 26 -0.61 11.73 4.69
CA ILE A 26 -1.67 11.89 3.71
C ILE A 26 -2.98 11.77 4.52
N GLY A 27 -3.99 12.62 4.28
CA GLY A 27 -5.10 12.92 5.21
C GLY A 27 -6.01 11.78 5.70
N SER A 28 -7.04 12.15 6.46
CA SER A 28 -8.13 11.25 6.88
C SER A 28 -9.04 10.88 5.70
N GLY A 29 -9.62 9.68 5.71
CA GLY A 29 -10.53 9.23 4.65
C GLY A 29 -9.82 8.85 3.34
N THR A 30 -10.41 9.24 2.20
CA THR A 30 -9.93 8.92 0.84
C THR A 30 -8.71 9.75 0.42
N ASP A 31 -8.41 10.82 1.15
CA ASP A 31 -7.34 11.75 0.81
C ASP A 31 -5.99 11.02 0.70
N GLY A 32 -5.45 11.14 -0.50
CA GLY A 32 -4.26 10.48 -1.04
C GLY A 32 -4.13 8.97 -0.89
N LEU A 33 -5.24 8.25 -0.73
CA LEU A 33 -5.28 6.81 -0.97
C LEU A 33 -4.88 6.48 -2.42
N HIS A 34 -5.32 7.30 -3.38
CA HIS A 34 -4.99 7.13 -4.79
C HIS A 34 -3.49 7.27 -5.07
N GLU A 35 -2.83 8.24 -4.44
CA GLU A 35 -1.38 8.44 -4.51
C GLU A 35 -0.63 7.23 -3.95
N MET A 36 -1.13 6.62 -2.86
CA MET A 36 -0.54 5.39 -2.33
C MET A 36 -0.77 4.19 -3.25
N MET A 37 -1.94 4.07 -3.88
CA MET A 37 -2.17 3.03 -4.90
C MET A 37 -1.18 3.16 -6.04
N LYS A 38 -0.94 4.39 -6.52
CA LYS A 38 0.07 4.65 -7.54
C LYS A 38 1.46 4.22 -7.07
N CYS A 39 1.83 4.56 -5.83
CA CYS A 39 3.11 4.16 -5.24
C CYS A 39 3.24 2.61 -5.15
N ALA A 40 2.20 1.92 -4.69
CA ALA A 40 2.19 0.45 -4.60
C ALA A 40 2.35 -0.20 -5.99
N LYS A 41 1.66 0.33 -7.02
CA LYS A 41 1.80 -0.12 -8.42
C LYS A 41 3.21 0.13 -8.97
N GLU A 42 3.83 1.26 -8.62
CA GLU A 42 5.21 1.55 -9.00
C GLU A 42 6.21 0.60 -8.34
N LEU A 43 6.02 0.26 -7.06
CA LEU A 43 6.83 -0.75 -6.36
C LEU A 43 6.67 -2.14 -6.98
N ARG A 44 5.44 -2.55 -7.32
CA ARG A 44 5.17 -3.80 -8.03
C ARG A 44 5.89 -3.87 -9.36
N ALA A 45 5.74 -2.83 -10.19
CA ALA A 45 6.43 -2.76 -11.48
C ALA A 45 7.96 -2.78 -11.33
N ALA A 46 8.50 -2.15 -10.26
CA ALA A 46 9.92 -2.22 -9.93
C ALA A 46 10.37 -3.65 -9.55
N MET A 47 9.57 -4.37 -8.76
CA MET A 47 9.83 -5.75 -8.37
C MET A 47 9.78 -6.70 -9.57
N ASP A 48 8.80 -6.53 -10.47
CA ASP A 48 8.67 -7.32 -11.70
C ASP A 48 9.94 -7.19 -12.58
N ILE A 49 10.45 -5.96 -12.76
CA ILE A 49 11.70 -5.71 -13.51
C ILE A 49 12.90 -6.41 -12.84
N LEU A 50 12.98 -6.39 -11.51
CA LEU A 50 14.07 -7.07 -10.77
C LEU A 50 13.97 -8.59 -10.85
N ALA A 51 12.74 -9.13 -10.94
CA ALA A 51 12.49 -10.57 -11.07
C ALA A 51 12.85 -11.09 -12.48
N GLU A 52 12.62 -10.30 -13.53
CA GLU A 52 13.02 -10.62 -14.91
C GLU A 52 14.51 -10.38 -15.18
N GLY A 53 15.12 -9.48 -14.42
CA GLY A 53 16.52 -9.09 -14.54
C GLY A 53 17.47 -9.81 -13.59
N LYS A 54 18.62 -9.18 -13.33
CA LYS A 54 19.53 -9.63 -12.26
C LYS A 54 19.02 -9.07 -10.94
N ALA A 55 18.54 -9.96 -10.08
CA ALA A 55 18.08 -9.60 -8.74
C ALA A 55 19.16 -8.80 -7.99
N ASP A 56 18.81 -7.57 -7.62
CA ASP A 56 19.61 -6.70 -6.77
C ASP A 56 18.99 -6.70 -5.38
N ALA A 57 19.61 -7.44 -4.44
CA ALA A 57 19.11 -7.59 -3.08
C ALA A 57 18.94 -6.24 -2.37
N ALA A 58 19.81 -5.26 -2.62
CA ALA A 58 19.70 -3.96 -1.98
C ALA A 58 18.49 -3.18 -2.50
N LEU A 59 18.13 -3.32 -3.78
CA LEU A 59 16.90 -2.72 -4.31
C LEU A 59 15.64 -3.43 -3.82
N ILE A 60 15.68 -4.76 -3.69
CA ILE A 60 14.58 -5.54 -3.11
C ILE A 60 14.33 -5.12 -1.64
N ASP A 61 15.39 -4.98 -0.84
CA ASP A 61 15.26 -4.52 0.55
C ASP A 61 14.65 -3.11 0.62
N ARG A 62 15.05 -2.21 -0.27
CA ARG A 62 14.47 -0.86 -0.35
C ARG A 62 13.00 -0.85 -0.74
N ILE A 63 12.61 -1.71 -1.69
CA ILE A 63 11.19 -1.92 -2.03
C ILE A 63 10.43 -2.42 -0.79
N GLY A 64 11.02 -3.34 -0.03
CA GLY A 64 10.49 -3.80 1.27
C GLY A 64 10.24 -2.64 2.24
N ILE A 65 11.25 -1.79 2.47
CA ILE A 65 11.14 -0.62 3.35
C ILE A 65 10.08 0.36 2.86
N ALA A 66 10.06 0.68 1.56
CA ALA A 66 9.05 1.56 0.98
C ALA A 66 7.63 1.00 1.15
N SER A 67 7.47 -0.32 0.95
CA SER A 67 6.19 -1.01 1.15
C SER A 67 5.74 -1.00 2.61
N ASP A 68 6.67 -1.07 3.59
CA ASP A 68 6.36 -0.96 5.02
C ASP A 68 5.81 0.43 5.37
N ILE A 69 6.35 1.49 4.77
CA ILE A 69 5.86 2.85 4.97
C ILE A 69 4.42 3.00 4.48
N ILE A 70 4.12 2.48 3.28
CA ILE A 70 2.76 2.51 2.72
C ILE A 70 1.80 1.70 3.60
N TYR A 71 2.18 0.48 3.98
CA TYR A 71 1.39 -0.37 4.86
C TYR A 71 1.11 0.31 6.20
N SER A 72 2.14 0.85 6.87
CA SER A 72 1.98 1.53 8.16
C SER A 72 1.03 2.73 8.07
N ASN A 73 1.05 3.46 6.95
CA ASN A 73 0.15 4.59 6.76
C ASN A 73 -1.31 4.12 6.68
N ILE A 74 -1.59 3.14 5.83
CA ILE A 74 -2.94 2.63 5.62
C ILE A 74 -3.47 1.94 6.87
N ASP A 75 -2.64 1.11 7.50
CA ASP A 75 -3.00 0.50 8.77
C ASP A 75 -3.46 1.58 9.75
N SER A 76 -2.70 2.66 9.93
CA SER A 76 -3.06 3.75 10.85
C SER A 76 -4.36 4.50 10.52
N ARG A 77 -4.86 4.41 9.28
CA ARG A 77 -6.09 5.07 8.83
C ARG A 77 -7.36 4.23 8.96
N ILE A 78 -7.23 2.91 9.04
CA ILE A 78 -8.40 2.05 9.22
C ILE A 78 -8.84 2.19 10.67
N ASP A 79 -9.78 3.12 10.88
CA ASP A 79 -10.39 3.43 12.16
C ASP A 79 -11.93 3.42 12.04
N LEU A 80 -12.60 3.83 13.12
CA LEU A 80 -14.06 3.88 13.16
C LEU A 80 -14.65 4.91 12.20
N GLU A 81 -14.01 6.07 12.07
CA GLU A 81 -14.49 7.14 11.18
C GLU A 81 -14.50 6.65 9.74
N MET A 82 -13.45 5.96 9.32
CA MET A 82 -13.33 5.41 7.97
C MET A 82 -14.40 4.36 7.63
N VAL A 83 -14.74 3.47 8.57
CA VAL A 83 -15.79 2.44 8.36
C VAL A 83 -17.22 2.98 8.54
N GLU A 84 -17.35 4.22 9.00
CA GLU A 84 -18.62 4.95 9.13
C GLU A 84 -18.92 5.87 7.94
N MET A 85 -17.94 6.10 7.06
CA MET A 85 -18.13 6.89 5.84
C MET A 85 -19.21 6.31 4.93
N GLU A 86 -19.91 7.18 4.20
CA GLU A 86 -20.96 6.77 3.24
C GLU A 86 -20.40 5.86 2.14
N ASP A 87 -19.17 6.11 1.71
CA ASP A 87 -18.44 5.37 0.68
C ASP A 87 -17.49 4.30 1.23
N ALA A 88 -17.66 3.88 2.50
CA ALA A 88 -16.74 2.97 3.19
C ALA A 88 -16.43 1.67 2.41
N GLU A 89 -17.40 1.05 1.72
CA GLU A 89 -17.14 -0.16 0.92
C GLU A 89 -16.27 0.11 -0.32
N THR A 90 -16.39 1.30 -0.94
CA THR A 90 -15.51 1.72 -2.03
C THR A 90 -14.09 1.91 -1.50
N VAL A 91 -13.94 2.62 -0.38
CA VAL A 91 -12.66 2.83 0.30
C VAL A 91 -12.01 1.50 0.69
N ARG A 92 -12.80 0.56 1.24
CA ARG A 92 -12.34 -0.80 1.54
C ARG A 92 -11.77 -1.48 0.30
N LYS A 93 -12.49 -1.42 -0.83
CA LYS A 93 -12.05 -2.04 -2.08
C LYS A 93 -10.72 -1.47 -2.54
N ASP A 94 -10.56 -0.14 -2.50
CA ASP A 94 -9.32 0.53 -2.89
C ASP A 94 -8.15 0.15 -1.96
N ILE A 95 -8.39 0.07 -0.66
CA ILE A 95 -7.42 -0.41 0.34
C ILE A 95 -7.02 -1.87 0.05
N MET A 96 -7.97 -2.73 -0.30
CA MET A 96 -7.70 -4.13 -0.63
C MET A 96 -6.94 -4.28 -1.96
N GLU A 97 -7.25 -3.47 -2.98
CA GLU A 97 -6.49 -3.45 -4.24
C GLU A 97 -5.05 -3.02 -3.98
N LEU A 98 -4.86 -1.96 -3.19
CA LEU A 98 -3.54 -1.51 -2.78
C LEU A 98 -2.79 -2.61 -2.02
N ALA A 99 -3.45 -3.26 -1.06
CA ALA A 99 -2.86 -4.33 -0.27
C ALA A 99 -2.43 -5.52 -1.15
N ALA A 100 -3.21 -5.86 -2.17
CA ALA A 100 -2.85 -6.89 -3.13
C ALA A 100 -1.59 -6.53 -3.93
N ASP A 101 -1.44 -5.26 -4.34
CA ASP A 101 -0.20 -4.81 -4.98
C ASP A 101 0.99 -4.88 -4.01
N LEU A 102 0.82 -4.54 -2.73
CA LEU A 102 1.88 -4.68 -1.72
C LEU A 102 2.25 -6.14 -1.45
N ASP A 103 1.30 -7.07 -1.49
CA ASP A 103 1.58 -8.50 -1.30
C ASP A 103 2.54 -9.04 -2.37
N THR A 104 2.53 -8.47 -3.58
CA THR A 104 3.45 -8.89 -4.66
C THR A 104 4.92 -8.54 -4.40
N VAL A 105 5.17 -7.52 -3.58
CA VAL A 105 6.52 -7.00 -3.30
C VAL A 105 7.01 -7.33 -1.90
N ARG A 106 6.23 -8.10 -1.13
CA ARG A 106 6.50 -8.42 0.27
C ARG A 106 6.57 -9.91 0.49
N ALA A 107 7.50 -10.32 1.34
CA ALA A 107 7.55 -11.70 1.82
C ALA A 107 6.36 -12.04 2.74
N THR A 108 5.87 -11.05 3.50
CA THR A 108 4.70 -11.22 4.37
C THR A 108 3.51 -10.44 3.81
N PRO A 109 2.43 -11.14 3.42
CA PRO A 109 1.20 -10.50 2.97
C PRO A 109 0.59 -9.57 4.02
N VAL A 110 0.12 -8.41 3.57
CA VAL A 110 -0.55 -7.37 4.37
C VAL A 110 -2.06 -7.33 4.12
N SER A 111 -2.55 -7.85 2.99
CA SER A 111 -3.99 -7.92 2.68
C SER A 111 -4.81 -8.51 3.82
N LYS A 112 -4.42 -9.68 4.33
CA LYS A 112 -5.10 -10.35 5.46
C LYS A 112 -5.11 -9.51 6.74
N LYS A 113 -4.03 -8.75 6.99
CA LYS A 113 -3.93 -7.90 8.19
C LYS A 113 -4.88 -6.71 8.08
N LEU A 114 -4.90 -6.06 6.93
CA LEU A 114 -5.77 -4.91 6.66
C LEU A 114 -7.24 -5.34 6.63
N GLU A 115 -7.55 -6.51 6.07
CA GLU A 115 -8.91 -7.07 6.08
C GLU A 115 -9.38 -7.37 7.50
N ALA A 116 -8.55 -8.01 8.32
CA ALA A 116 -8.87 -8.28 9.72
C ALA A 116 -9.08 -6.98 10.52
N LYS A 117 -8.26 -5.95 10.27
CA LYS A 117 -8.41 -4.65 10.91
C LYS A 117 -9.71 -3.96 10.51
N TRP A 118 -10.07 -3.99 9.22
CA TRP A 118 -11.32 -3.44 8.73
C TRP A 118 -12.53 -4.10 9.41
N GLU A 119 -12.56 -5.43 9.45
CA GLU A 119 -13.66 -6.18 10.05
C GLU A 119 -13.74 -5.96 11.58
N GLN A 120 -12.59 -5.82 12.24
CA GLN A 120 -12.54 -5.43 13.65
C GLN A 120 -13.20 -4.06 13.89
N MET A 121 -12.86 -3.04 13.09
CA MET A 121 -13.47 -1.70 13.24
C MET A 121 -14.97 -1.73 12.90
N ARG A 122 -15.36 -2.46 11.87
CA ARG A 122 -16.77 -2.65 11.50
C ARG A 122 -17.58 -3.35 12.60
N SER A 123 -17.01 -4.36 13.25
CA SER A 123 -17.66 -5.06 14.37
C SER A 123 -17.85 -4.13 15.56
N GLN A 124 -16.85 -3.31 15.90
CA GLN A 124 -16.94 -2.31 16.95
C GLN A 124 -18.04 -1.26 16.67
N ARG A 125 -18.22 -0.84 15.41
CA ARG A 125 -19.33 0.03 15.01
C ARG A 125 -20.69 -0.60 15.31
N LEU A 126 -20.88 -1.87 14.97
CA LEU A 126 -22.14 -2.58 15.23
C LEU A 126 -22.45 -2.67 16.73
N GLU A 127 -21.44 -2.94 17.57
CA GLU A 127 -21.61 -2.96 19.03
C GLU A 127 -22.00 -1.60 19.64
N LYS A 128 -21.59 -0.48 19.00
CA LYS A 128 -22.00 0.87 19.42
C LYS A 128 -23.43 1.22 19.03
N VAL A 129 -23.95 0.68 17.92
CA VAL A 129 -25.32 0.97 17.45
C VAL A 129 -26.37 0.17 18.22
N VAL A 130 -25.99 -0.98 18.80
CA VAL A 130 -26.90 -1.87 19.54
C VAL A 130 -27.04 -1.47 21.03
N LYS A 131 -26.22 -0.54 21.53
CA LYS A 131 -26.28 0.00 22.90
C LYS A 131 -26.97 1.35 22.93
#